data_AF-A0AAW0M723-F1
#
_entry.id   AF-A0AAW0M723-F1
#
_cell.length_a   1.000
_cell.length_b   1.000
_cell.length_c   1.000
_cell.angle_alpha   90.00
_cell.angle_beta   90.00
_cell.angle_gamma   90.00
#
_symmetry.space_group_name_H-M   'P 1'
#
loop_
_entity.id
_entity.type
_entity.pdbx_description
1 polymer ?
#
loop_
_entity_poly.entity_id
_entity_poly.type
_entity_poly.pdbx_seq_one_letter_code
_entity_poly.pdbx_strand_id
1 'polypeptide(L)'
;MAEEHRCEASEGHRLCVNNCGFFGSPATMNLCAKCYTDIHLQEQHHASSKSSIEIALSSSAASSSPSSSNSLTESLPPLPPPALTLPEVKLQLPPPASADVAAKSDVAAASKPNRCLVCRKRVGLTGFKCRCGTTFCGVHRYPEKHACTFDFKAVGREEIARANPIIKAEKLRKI
;
A
#
# COMPACT_ATOMS: atom_id res chain seq x y z
N MET A 1 -42.01 -23.93 13.69
CA MET A 1 -42.41 -22.86 12.77
C MET A 1 -41.28 -21.85 12.75
N ALA A 2 -40.64 -21.65 11.60
CA ALA A 2 -39.49 -20.77 11.46
C ALA A 2 -39.99 -19.32 11.35
N GLU A 3 -39.58 -18.46 12.28
CA GLU A 3 -39.88 -17.02 12.24
C GLU A 3 -39.08 -16.36 11.11
N GLU A 4 -39.81 -15.76 10.18
CA GLU A 4 -39.31 -15.08 9.01
C GLU A 4 -38.64 -13.76 9.43
N HIS A 5 -37.31 -13.70 9.37
CA HIS A 5 -36.57 -12.45 9.44
C HIS A 5 -36.88 -11.63 8.17
N ARG A 6 -37.92 -10.79 8.26
CA ARG A 6 -38.21 -9.74 7.28
C ARG A 6 -36.97 -8.85 7.16
N CYS A 7 -36.26 -8.96 6.05
CA CYS A 7 -35.22 -7.99 5.68
C CYS A 7 -35.89 -6.62 5.51
N GLU A 8 -35.76 -5.75 6.51
CA GLU A 8 -36.22 -4.38 6.39
C GLU A 8 -35.45 -3.68 5.27
N ALA A 9 -36.20 -2.99 4.41
CA ALA A 9 -35.69 -2.34 3.22
C ALA A 9 -34.65 -1.27 3.58
N SER A 10 -33.60 -1.21 2.76
CA SER A 10 -32.42 -0.38 2.92
C SER A 10 -32.75 1.10 3.08
N GLU A 11 -32.72 1.62 4.30
CA GLU A 11 -32.42 3.02 4.53
C GLU A 11 -31.07 3.31 3.87
N GLY A 12 -31.11 4.02 2.75
CA GLY A 12 -29.99 4.19 1.84
C GLY A 12 -28.73 4.59 2.59
N HIS A 13 -27.63 3.93 2.25
CA HIS A 13 -26.31 4.17 2.81
C HIS A 13 -25.98 5.67 2.81
N ARG A 14 -26.19 6.35 3.95
CA ARG A 14 -25.89 7.77 4.12
C ARG A 14 -24.39 7.94 4.33
N LEU A 15 -23.81 8.93 3.65
CA LEU A 15 -22.41 9.27 3.87
C LEU A 15 -22.22 9.83 5.28
N CYS A 16 -21.05 9.58 5.85
CA CYS A 16 -20.65 10.10 7.14
C CYS A 16 -20.83 11.62 7.19
N VAL A 17 -21.42 12.15 8.26
CA VAL A 17 -21.65 13.59 8.47
C VAL A 17 -20.37 14.42 8.29
N ASN A 18 -19.22 13.88 8.70
CA ASN A 18 -17.91 14.53 8.52
C ASN A 18 -17.36 14.47 7.08
N ASN A 19 -18.15 14.00 6.10
CA ASN A 19 -17.79 13.89 4.68
C ASN A 19 -16.46 13.16 4.41
N CYS A 20 -16.10 12.18 5.23
CA CYS A 20 -14.84 11.44 5.13
C CYS A 20 -14.82 10.34 4.05
N GLY A 21 -15.88 10.24 3.24
CA GLY A 21 -16.00 9.27 2.14
C GLY A 21 -16.42 7.86 2.56
N PHE A 22 -16.75 7.64 3.84
CA PHE A 22 -17.30 6.36 4.34
C PHE A 22 -18.76 6.52 4.76
N PHE A 23 -19.50 5.41 4.85
CA PHE A 23 -20.92 5.40 5.22
C PHE A 23 -21.13 5.48 6.73
N GLY A 24 -22.06 6.32 7.16
CA GLY A 24 -22.48 6.43 8.55
C GLY A 24 -23.68 5.53 8.84
N SER A 25 -23.76 5.00 10.06
CA SER A 25 -24.95 4.27 10.51
C SER A 25 -25.88 5.20 11.30
N PRO A 26 -27.21 5.06 11.22
CA PRO A 26 -28.14 5.81 12.07
C PRO A 26 -27.86 5.62 13.57
N ALA A 27 -27.41 4.42 13.96
CA ALA A 27 -27.04 4.09 15.35
C ALA A 27 -25.86 4.93 15.89
N THR A 28 -24.96 5.40 15.01
CA THR A 28 -23.79 6.22 15.36
C THR A 28 -23.96 7.67 14.94
N MET A 29 -25.20 8.18 14.94
CA MET A 29 -25.56 9.54 14.49
C MET A 29 -25.11 9.84 13.05
N ASN A 30 -25.15 8.85 12.15
CA ASN A 30 -24.64 8.94 10.78
C ASN A 30 -23.12 9.23 10.69
N LEU A 31 -22.33 8.87 11.71
CA LEU A 31 -20.87 8.87 11.61
C LEU A 31 -20.33 7.51 11.20
N CYS A 32 -19.23 7.50 10.44
CA CYS A 32 -18.46 6.29 10.23
C CYS A 32 -17.79 5.84 11.53
N ALA A 33 -17.42 4.56 11.63
CA ALA A 33 -16.77 4.00 12.82
C ALA A 33 -15.55 4.83 13.28
N LYS A 34 -14.73 5.30 12.33
CA LYS A 34 -13.54 6.11 12.62
C LYS A 34 -13.89 7.50 13.16
N CYS A 35 -14.78 8.23 12.49
CA CYS A 35 -15.20 9.55 12.95
C CYS A 35 -15.93 9.48 14.29
N TYR A 36 -16.69 8.41 14.53
CA TYR A 36 -17.37 8.19 15.81
C TYR A 36 -16.36 7.97 16.93
N THR A 37 -15.34 7.12 16.74
CA THR A 37 -14.28 6.94 17.75
C THR A 37 -13.46 8.20 17.98
N ASP A 38 -13.18 8.96 16.92
CA ASP A 38 -12.40 10.20 17.00
C ASP A 38 -13.14 11.27 17.82
N ILE A 39 -14.46 11.41 17.65
CA ILE A 39 -15.28 12.32 18.45
C ILE A 39 -15.31 11.88 19.92
N HIS A 40 -15.52 10.58 20.20
CA HIS A 40 -15.49 10.07 21.57
C HIS A 40 -14.14 10.32 22.26
N LEU A 41 -13.04 10.15 21.55
CA LEU A 41 -11.71 10.44 22.08
C LEU A 41 -11.50 11.94 22.31
N GLN A 42 -12.00 12.78 21.40
CA GLN A 42 -11.97 14.23 21.53
C GLN A 42 -12.81 14.70 22.74
N GLU A 43 -13.98 14.12 22.97
CA GLU A 43 -14.83 14.41 24.13
C GLU A 43 -14.12 14.08 25.44
N GLN A 44 -13.40 12.94 25.53
CA GLN A 44 -12.59 12.61 26.70
C GLN A 44 -11.45 13.62 26.92
N HIS A 45 -10.78 14.03 25.84
CA HIS A 45 -9.70 15.01 25.90
C HIS A 45 -10.20 16.41 26.29
N HIS A 46 -11.39 16.80 25.80
CA HIS A 46 -12.07 18.02 26.21
C HIS A 46 -12.59 17.95 27.65
N ALA A 47 -13.06 16.79 28.12
CA ALA A 47 -13.47 16.62 29.52
C ALA A 47 -12.26 16.72 30.47
N SER A 48 -11.12 16.10 30.11
CA SER A 48 -9.88 16.16 30.90
C SER A 48 -9.31 17.58 30.98
N SER A 49 -9.28 18.30 29.85
CA SER A 49 -8.78 19.68 29.80
C SER A 49 -9.75 20.68 30.45
N LYS A 50 -11.07 20.52 30.29
CA LYS A 50 -12.06 21.31 31.03
C LYS A 50 -11.97 21.07 32.53
N SER A 51 -11.74 19.82 32.96
CA SER A 51 -11.48 19.49 34.37
C SER A 51 -10.22 20.18 34.90
N SER A 52 -9.12 20.23 34.13
CA SER A 52 -7.91 20.95 34.54
C SER A 52 -8.09 22.47 34.59
N ILE A 53 -8.94 23.04 33.73
CA ILE A 53 -9.23 24.48 33.71
C ILE A 53 -10.22 24.87 34.82
N GLU A 54 -11.23 24.03 35.14
CA GLU A 54 -12.15 24.24 36.26
C GLU A 54 -11.45 24.11 37.64
N ILE A 55 -10.45 23.22 37.74
CA ILE A 55 -9.57 23.11 38.92
C ILE A 55 -8.70 24.36 39.08
N ALA A 56 -8.19 24.94 37.98
CA ALA A 56 -7.39 26.15 38.02
C ALA A 56 -8.23 27.43 38.27
N LEU A 57 -9.47 27.51 37.77
CA LEU A 57 -10.34 28.68 37.93
C LEU A 57 -11.00 28.79 39.31
N SER A 58 -11.01 27.70 40.10
CA SER A 58 -11.32 27.75 41.54
C SER A 58 -10.13 28.22 42.39
N SER A 59 -8.99 28.51 41.76
CA SER A 59 -7.76 28.96 42.43
C SER A 59 -7.02 29.97 41.57
N SER A 60 -7.39 31.25 41.76
CA SER A 60 -6.61 32.46 41.46
C SER A 60 -6.98 33.23 40.21
N ALA A 61 -7.57 34.40 40.47
CA ALA A 61 -7.37 35.60 39.68
C ALA A 61 -5.87 35.98 39.64
N ALA A 62 -5.49 36.67 38.55
CA ALA A 62 -4.28 37.47 38.28
C ALA A 62 -3.36 36.94 37.16
N SER A 63 -3.35 37.71 36.05
CA SER A 63 -2.20 38.23 35.25
C SER A 63 -0.84 37.53 35.35
N SER A 64 -0.03 37.31 34.31
CA SER A 64 0.21 38.08 33.06
C SER A 64 1.17 37.31 32.12
N SER A 65 1.11 37.61 30.82
CA SER A 65 2.10 37.34 29.73
C SER A 65 3.50 37.97 30.01
N PRO A 66 4.60 37.88 29.17
CA PRO A 66 4.69 37.47 27.74
C PRO A 66 6.05 36.82 27.22
N SER A 67 6.12 36.60 25.89
CA SER A 67 7.28 36.71 24.93
C SER A 67 8.43 35.66 24.87
N SER A 68 8.60 34.92 23.76
CA SER A 68 9.48 35.15 22.55
C SER A 68 11.01 34.99 22.81
N SER A 69 11.80 34.14 22.14
CA SER A 69 12.14 34.16 20.70
C SER A 69 13.18 33.07 20.33
N ASN A 70 13.28 32.79 19.02
CA ASN A 70 14.03 31.71 18.34
C ASN A 70 15.57 31.75 18.46
N SER A 71 16.21 30.60 18.29
CA SER A 71 17.54 30.49 17.66
C SER A 71 17.79 29.11 17.06
N LEU A 72 18.07 29.09 15.76
CA LEU A 72 18.53 27.94 14.98
C LEU A 72 20.05 27.80 15.18
N THR A 73 20.54 26.63 15.57
CA THR A 73 21.91 26.23 15.27
C THR A 73 21.99 24.76 14.91
N GLU A 74 22.58 24.54 13.75
CA GLU A 74 22.91 23.28 13.10
C GLU A 74 24.20 22.73 13.70
N SER A 75 24.23 21.44 14.08
CA SER A 75 25.47 20.69 14.38
C SER A 75 25.23 19.17 14.36
N LEU A 76 25.96 18.50 13.47
CA LEU A 76 26.24 17.05 13.35
C LEU A 76 27.05 16.50 14.56
N PRO A 77 27.49 15.21 14.67
CA PRO A 77 27.09 13.86 14.18
C PRO A 77 27.07 12.85 15.40
N PRO A 78 27.55 11.57 15.44
CA PRO A 78 27.60 10.37 14.57
C PRO A 78 27.13 9.02 15.27
N LEU A 79 27.25 7.86 14.56
CA LEU A 79 27.42 6.45 15.03
C LEU A 79 26.16 5.60 15.39
N PRO A 80 26.25 4.25 15.60
CA PRO A 80 26.75 3.14 14.76
C PRO A 80 25.76 1.91 14.79
N PRO A 81 26.10 0.68 14.32
CA PRO A 81 25.15 -0.43 14.09
C PRO A 81 25.04 -1.40 15.29
N PRO A 82 24.11 -2.38 15.24
CA PRO A 82 24.37 -3.66 15.88
C PRO A 82 24.22 -4.85 14.92
N ALA A 83 25.28 -5.65 14.90
CA ALA A 83 25.34 -7.03 14.46
C ALA A 83 24.70 -7.95 15.52
N LEU A 84 24.03 -9.02 15.08
CA LEU A 84 23.80 -10.26 15.84
C LEU A 84 23.75 -11.39 14.79
N THR A 85 24.83 -12.13 14.54
CA THR A 85 25.28 -13.39 15.17
C THR A 85 24.29 -14.58 15.07
N LEU A 86 24.80 -15.59 14.33
CA LEU A 86 24.47 -17.02 14.11
C LEU A 86 23.91 -17.82 15.32
N PRO A 87 23.19 -18.96 15.12
CA PRO A 87 23.76 -20.25 14.64
C PRO A 87 22.90 -20.99 13.58
N GLU A 88 23.47 -21.52 12.50
CA GLU A 88 24.07 -22.88 12.36
C GLU A 88 23.16 -24.04 12.80
N VAL A 89 22.47 -24.64 11.81
CA VAL A 89 22.00 -26.03 11.88
C VAL A 89 22.42 -26.74 10.60
N LYS A 90 23.50 -27.49 10.75
CA LYS A 90 23.99 -28.59 9.93
C LYS A 90 22.88 -29.62 9.70
N LEU A 91 22.70 -30.09 8.45
CA LEU A 91 22.46 -31.50 8.12
C LEU A 91 22.43 -31.73 6.59
N GLN A 92 23.59 -32.18 6.10
CA GLN A 92 23.82 -33.33 5.21
C GLN A 92 22.93 -33.54 3.94
N LEU A 93 23.60 -33.47 2.79
CA LEU A 93 23.25 -34.10 1.49
C LEU A 93 23.19 -35.64 1.60
N PRO A 94 22.51 -36.36 0.67
CA PRO A 94 23.23 -37.00 -0.46
C PRO A 94 22.37 -37.06 -1.77
N PRO A 95 22.73 -37.81 -2.84
CA PRO A 95 23.41 -37.30 -4.05
C PRO A 95 22.61 -37.62 -5.36
N PRO A 96 23.16 -37.38 -6.57
CA PRO A 96 22.40 -37.19 -7.81
C PRO A 96 22.26 -38.47 -8.65
N ALA A 97 21.23 -38.53 -9.50
CA ALA A 97 21.22 -39.39 -10.67
C ALA A 97 20.30 -38.83 -11.76
N SER A 98 20.87 -38.82 -12.96
CA SER A 98 20.40 -38.32 -14.24
C SER A 98 19.09 -38.94 -14.76
N ALA A 99 18.39 -38.22 -15.63
CA ALA A 99 18.09 -38.65 -17.01
C ALA A 99 17.01 -37.76 -17.64
N ASP A 100 17.36 -37.18 -18.79
CA ASP A 100 16.45 -36.71 -19.83
C ASP A 100 15.45 -37.81 -20.22
N VAL A 101 14.14 -37.50 -20.22
CA VAL A 101 13.22 -38.02 -21.24
C VAL A 101 12.14 -36.98 -21.52
N ALA A 102 12.12 -36.51 -22.76
CA ALA A 102 11.02 -35.76 -23.35
C ALA A 102 9.81 -36.68 -23.55
N ALA A 103 8.66 -36.32 -22.98
CA ALA A 103 7.36 -36.81 -23.43
C ALA A 103 6.24 -35.84 -23.02
N LYS A 104 5.39 -35.50 -24.00
CA LYS A 104 4.16 -34.72 -23.84
C LYS A 104 3.16 -35.48 -22.96
N SER A 105 2.60 -34.80 -21.96
CA SER A 105 1.33 -35.19 -21.34
C SER A 105 0.69 -33.99 -20.62
N ASP A 106 -0.52 -33.65 -21.05
CA ASP A 106 -1.51 -32.88 -20.29
C ASP A 106 -1.78 -33.56 -18.94
N VAL A 107 -1.25 -33.01 -17.84
CA VAL A 107 -1.69 -33.30 -16.47
C VAL A 107 -1.49 -32.04 -15.61
N ALA A 108 -2.55 -31.67 -14.89
CA ALA A 108 -2.61 -30.75 -13.75
C ALA A 108 -1.28 -30.10 -13.36
N ALA A 109 -1.10 -28.83 -13.77
CA ALA A 109 0.07 -28.05 -13.44
C ALA A 109 0.22 -27.94 -11.92
N ALA A 110 1.14 -28.70 -11.35
CA ALA A 110 1.69 -28.43 -10.03
C ALA A 110 2.11 -26.96 -10.03
N SER A 111 1.37 -26.14 -9.27
CA SER A 111 1.57 -24.69 -9.28
C SER A 111 2.95 -24.40 -8.70
N LYS A 112 3.90 -24.12 -9.60
CA LYS A 112 5.24 -23.67 -9.21
C LYS A 112 5.05 -22.49 -8.23
N PRO A 113 5.72 -22.49 -7.06
CA PRO A 113 5.40 -21.53 -6.02
C PRO A 113 5.69 -20.12 -6.53
N ASN A 114 4.63 -19.36 -6.79
CA ASN A 114 4.72 -17.96 -7.21
C ASN A 114 5.34 -17.17 -6.05
N ARG A 115 6.64 -16.86 -6.17
CA ARG A 115 7.41 -16.08 -5.20
C ARG A 115 8.01 -14.86 -5.90
N CYS A 116 8.12 -13.78 -5.13
CA CYS A 116 8.78 -12.56 -5.60
C CYS A 116 10.27 -12.82 -5.86
N LEU A 117 10.82 -12.35 -6.99
CA LEU A 117 12.25 -12.52 -7.26
C LEU A 117 13.14 -11.71 -6.29
N VAL A 118 12.73 -10.50 -5.90
CA VAL A 118 13.52 -9.61 -5.03
C VAL A 118 13.47 -10.07 -3.58
N CYS A 119 12.27 -10.24 -3.02
CA CYS A 119 12.10 -10.51 -1.58
C CYS A 119 11.71 -11.95 -1.24
N ARG A 120 11.56 -12.84 -2.24
CA ARG A 120 11.16 -14.27 -2.08
C ARG A 120 9.86 -14.52 -1.33
N LYS A 121 9.09 -13.47 -1.00
CA LYS A 121 7.75 -13.54 -0.43
C LYS A 121 6.84 -14.34 -1.37
N ARG A 122 6.01 -15.24 -0.82
CA ARG A 122 5.00 -15.97 -1.60
C ARG A 122 3.93 -14.99 -2.06
N VAL A 123 3.74 -14.89 -3.36
CA VAL A 123 2.78 -13.97 -4.00
C VAL A 123 1.55 -14.68 -4.54
N GLY A 124 1.53 -16.03 -4.57
CA GLY A 124 0.31 -16.80 -4.84
C GLY A 124 -0.40 -16.38 -6.15
N LEU A 125 -1.71 -16.15 -6.07
CA LEU A 125 -2.57 -15.63 -7.16
C LEU A 125 -2.38 -14.13 -7.42
N THR A 126 -1.90 -13.36 -6.42
CA THR A 126 -1.74 -11.90 -6.49
C THR A 126 -0.36 -11.46 -6.98
N GLY A 127 0.40 -12.38 -7.57
CA GLY A 127 1.72 -12.11 -8.14
C GLY A 127 1.63 -11.31 -9.44
N PHE A 128 2.37 -10.20 -9.52
CA PHE A 128 2.47 -9.41 -10.74
C PHE A 128 3.60 -9.94 -11.61
N LYS A 129 3.31 -10.31 -12.85
CA LYS A 129 4.32 -10.68 -13.84
C LYS A 129 4.86 -9.44 -14.53
N CYS A 130 6.16 -9.22 -14.50
CA CYS A 130 6.82 -8.17 -15.27
C CYS A 130 7.08 -8.64 -16.70
N ARG A 131 7.28 -7.70 -17.64
CA ARG A 131 7.67 -7.99 -19.03
C ARG A 131 9.03 -8.71 -19.14
N CYS A 132 9.89 -8.61 -18.13
CA CYS A 132 11.11 -9.42 -18.03
C CYS A 132 10.87 -10.90 -17.67
N GLY A 133 9.61 -11.34 -17.52
CA GLY A 133 9.24 -12.74 -17.32
C GLY A 133 9.23 -13.21 -15.86
N THR A 134 9.65 -12.37 -14.91
CA THR A 134 9.69 -12.71 -13.48
C THR A 134 8.46 -12.20 -12.73
N THR A 135 8.13 -12.84 -11.60
CA THR A 135 6.96 -12.53 -10.78
C THR A 135 7.36 -11.77 -9.52
N PHE A 136 6.60 -10.74 -9.15
CA PHE A 136 6.89 -9.85 -8.03
C PHE A 136 5.67 -9.64 -7.12
N CYS A 137 5.92 -9.17 -5.89
CA CYS A 137 4.87 -8.69 -4.99
C CYS A 137 4.49 -7.24 -5.30
N GLY A 138 3.43 -6.73 -4.68
CA GLY A 138 2.94 -5.35 -4.93
C GLY A 138 4.00 -4.25 -4.77
N VAL A 139 4.97 -4.45 -3.87
CA VAL A 139 6.06 -3.47 -3.63
C VAL A 139 7.13 -3.53 -4.72
N HIS A 140 7.44 -4.72 -5.25
CA HIS A 140 8.50 -4.91 -6.26
C HIS A 140 7.98 -4.98 -7.70
N ARG A 141 6.71 -4.64 -7.92
CA ARG A 141 6.06 -4.64 -9.23
C ARG A 141 6.71 -3.67 -10.21
N TYR A 142 7.18 -2.52 -9.73
CA TYR A 142 7.67 -1.44 -10.59
C TYR A 142 9.10 -1.70 -11.10
N PRO A 143 9.43 -1.33 -12.35
CA PRO A 143 10.74 -1.56 -12.96
C PRO A 143 11.91 -1.02 -12.14
N GLU A 144 11.74 0.14 -11.49
CA GLU A 144 12.78 0.72 -10.64
C GLU A 144 13.06 -0.11 -9.37
N LYS A 145 12.10 -0.89 -8.89
CA LYS A 145 12.21 -1.67 -7.65
C LYS A 145 12.93 -3.00 -7.81
N HIS A 146 13.01 -3.52 -9.04
CA HIS A 146 13.70 -4.77 -9.34
C HIS A 146 14.77 -4.62 -10.43
N ALA A 147 15.13 -3.38 -10.77
CA ALA A 147 16.09 -3.05 -11.83
C ALA A 147 15.82 -3.86 -13.10
N CYS A 148 14.62 -3.70 -13.65
CA CYS A 148 14.18 -4.47 -14.81
C CYS A 148 15.16 -4.31 -15.99
N THR A 149 15.69 -5.42 -16.48
CA THR A 149 16.62 -5.46 -17.63
C THR A 149 15.90 -5.41 -18.97
N PHE A 150 14.58 -5.18 -18.98
CA PHE A 150 13.78 -5.15 -20.19
C PHE A 150 13.73 -3.73 -20.78
N ASP A 151 14.04 -3.60 -22.07
CA ASP A 151 14.08 -2.31 -22.77
C ASP A 151 12.68 -1.81 -23.17
N PHE A 152 11.96 -1.23 -22.21
CA PHE A 152 10.63 -0.65 -22.45
C PHE A 152 10.63 0.43 -23.54
N LYS A 153 11.73 1.18 -23.68
CA LYS A 153 11.87 2.25 -24.68
C LYS A 153 11.98 1.73 -26.11
N ALA A 154 12.66 0.60 -26.32
CA ALA A 154 12.81 0.02 -27.65
C ALA A 154 11.47 -0.55 -28.12
N VAL A 155 10.84 -1.36 -27.26
CA VAL A 155 9.54 -1.97 -27.55
C VAL A 155 8.45 -0.90 -27.71
N GLY A 156 8.43 0.13 -26.87
CA GLY A 156 7.47 1.23 -27.00
C GLY A 156 7.63 2.02 -28.31
N ARG A 157 8.87 2.27 -28.76
CA ARG A 157 9.10 2.91 -30.07
C ARG A 157 8.62 2.05 -31.23
N GLU A 158 8.86 0.75 -31.17
CA GLU A 158 8.42 -0.16 -32.23
C GLU A 158 6.89 -0.26 -32.28
N GLU A 159 6.22 -0.37 -31.11
CA GLU A 159 4.75 -0.38 -31.01
C GLU A 159 4.15 0.92 -31.58
N ILE A 160 4.72 2.08 -31.24
CA ILE A 160 4.28 3.39 -31.77
C ILE A 160 4.54 3.48 -33.28
N ALA A 161 5.73 3.09 -33.75
CA ALA A 161 6.06 3.13 -35.17
C ALA A 161 5.12 2.24 -36.00
N ARG A 162 4.71 1.10 -35.45
CA ARG A 162 3.75 0.19 -36.08
C ARG A 162 2.32 0.75 -36.09
N ALA A 163 1.94 1.49 -35.06
CA ALA A 163 0.61 2.10 -34.94
C ALA A 163 0.48 3.41 -35.74
N ASN A 164 1.58 4.11 -36.00
CA ASN A 164 1.56 5.38 -36.72
C ASN A 164 1.17 5.17 -38.19
N PRO A 165 0.06 5.78 -38.65
CA PRO A 165 -0.33 5.68 -40.05
C PRO A 165 0.69 6.41 -40.94
N ILE A 166 0.99 5.82 -42.09
CA ILE A 166 1.96 6.37 -43.03
C ILE A 166 1.31 7.52 -43.80
N ILE A 167 1.71 8.76 -43.49
CA ILE A 167 1.28 9.95 -44.24
C ILE A 167 2.25 10.15 -45.42
N LYS A 168 1.82 9.77 -46.63
CA LYS A 168 2.53 10.09 -47.89
C LYS A 168 1.74 11.14 -48.65
N ALA A 169 2.30 12.35 -48.78
CA ALA A 169 1.73 13.37 -49.66
C ALA A 169 2.17 13.14 -51.11
N GLU A 170 1.25 13.34 -52.06
CA GLU A 170 1.56 13.27 -53.47
C GLU A 170 2.39 14.49 -53.91
N LYS A 171 3.43 14.25 -54.72
CA LYS A 171 4.30 15.32 -55.21
C LYS A 171 3.55 16.15 -56.26
N LEU A 172 3.21 17.40 -55.91
CA LEU A 172 2.58 18.33 -56.84
C LEU A 172 3.49 18.63 -58.04
N ARG A 173 2.92 18.60 -59.25
CA ARG A 173 3.63 18.98 -60.46
C ARG A 173 3.71 20.50 -60.56
N LYS A 174 4.88 20.98 -60.96
CA LYS A 174 5.17 22.41 -61.12
C LYS A 174 4.38 22.93 -62.34
N ILE A 175 3.62 24.00 -62.14
CA ILE A 175 2.90 24.75 -63.19
C ILE A 175 3.88 25.74 -63.83
#